data_AF-A0AAW3EHA9-F1
#
_entry.id   AF-A0AAW3EHA9-F1
#
_cell.length_a   1.000
_cell.length_b   1.000
_cell.length_c   1.000
_cell.angle_alpha   90.00
_cell.angle_beta   90.00
_cell.angle_gamma   90.00
#
_symmetry.space_group_name_H-M   'P 1'
#
loop_
_entity.id
_entity.type
_entity.pdbx_description
1 polymer ?
#
loop_
_entity_poly.entity_id
_entity_poly.type
_entity_poly.pdbx_seq_one_letter_code
_entity_poly.pdbx_strand_id
1 'polypeptide(L)'
;MRIMRVYCPECGTVATVKKTHRKHPHISDIYCACADVECGHTFVMNMTFSHTLSPSAKNHGHVIKSVIDGIAPEKRKEMIDMLNQAQEDDKKAEAVDEPERSLVVVRRKVG
;
A
#
# COMPACT_ATOMS: atom_id res chain seq x y z
N MET A 1 1.98 -15.18 -0.72
CA MET A 1 2.13 -14.21 0.39
C MET A 1 3.58 -14.28 0.87
N ARG A 2 4.33 -13.18 0.92
CA ARG A 2 5.69 -13.16 1.47
C ARG A 2 5.63 -12.83 2.97
N ILE A 3 6.35 -13.58 3.79
CA ILE A 3 6.42 -13.40 5.25
C ILE A 3 7.82 -12.87 5.56
N MET A 4 7.91 -11.82 6.38
CA MET A 4 9.20 -11.30 6.87
C MET A 4 9.88 -12.38 7.73
N ARG A 5 11.11 -12.75 7.37
CA ARG A 5 11.95 -13.67 8.13
C ARG A 5 13.11 -12.91 8.75
N VAL A 6 13.41 -13.21 10.00
CA VAL A 6 14.58 -12.70 10.70
C VAL A 6 15.66 -13.77 10.64
N TYR A 7 16.88 -13.38 10.33
CA TYR A 7 18.04 -14.28 10.28
C TYR A 7 18.96 -14.03 11.46
N CYS A 8 19.50 -15.11 12.03
CA CYS A 8 20.50 -15.04 13.08
C CYS A 8 21.80 -14.44 12.53
N PRO A 9 22.39 -13.43 13.20
CA PRO A 9 23.63 -12.82 12.73
C PRO A 9 24.84 -13.75 12.83
N GLU A 10 24.80 -14.75 13.70
CA GLU A 10 25.92 -15.67 13.93
C GLU A 10 25.96 -16.83 12.91
N CYS A 11 24.84 -17.54 12.73
CA CYS A 11 24.81 -18.74 11.88
C CYS A 11 24.00 -18.58 10.59
N GLY A 12 23.30 -17.45 10.40
CA GLY A 12 22.44 -17.23 9.23
C GLY A 12 21.16 -18.06 9.20
N THR A 13 20.89 -18.92 10.19
CA THR A 13 19.63 -19.66 10.30
C THR A 13 18.47 -18.73 10.64
N VAL A 14 17.26 -19.11 10.24
CA VAL A 14 16.04 -18.35 10.56
C VAL A 14 15.84 -18.31 12.08
N ALA A 15 15.56 -17.13 12.61
CA ALA A 15 15.23 -16.92 14.01
C ALA A 15 13.72 -16.77 14.21
N THR A 16 13.24 -17.24 15.36
CA THR A 16 11.85 -17.11 15.80
C THR A 16 11.66 -15.88 16.67
N VAL A 17 10.70 -15.02 16.32
CA VAL A 17 10.31 -13.87 17.15
C VAL A 17 9.56 -14.36 18.38
N LYS A 18 10.07 -14.04 19.58
CA LYS A 18 9.46 -14.39 20.87
C LYS A 18 8.59 -13.27 21.42
N LYS A 19 9.04 -12.03 21.28
CA LYS A 19 8.35 -10.85 21.81
C LYS A 19 8.64 -9.64 20.94
N THR A 20 7.62 -8.82 20.72
CA THR A 20 7.76 -7.49 20.12
C THR A 20 7.41 -6.44 21.16
N HIS A 21 8.39 -5.63 21.55
CA HIS A 21 8.22 -4.51 22.46
C HIS A 21 8.10 -3.21 21.65
N ARG A 22 6.88 -2.67 21.59
CA ARG A 22 6.58 -1.44 20.86
C ARG A 22 6.90 -0.23 21.74
N LYS A 23 7.90 0.57 21.34
CA LYS A 23 8.28 1.81 22.03
C LYS A 23 7.54 3.02 21.47
N HIS A 24 7.41 3.07 20.15
CA HIS A 24 6.77 4.13 19.39
C HIS A 24 6.05 3.49 18.18
N PRO A 25 5.03 4.13 17.57
CA PRO A 25 4.42 3.63 16.34
C PRO A 25 5.43 3.27 15.22
N HIS A 26 6.59 3.92 15.23
CA HIS A 26 7.65 3.75 14.23
C HIS A 26 8.87 2.97 14.72
N ILE A 27 8.93 2.57 16.00
CA ILE A 27 10.11 1.93 16.60
C ILE A 27 9.68 0.79 17.50
N SER A 28 10.17 -0.40 17.20
CA SER A 28 9.93 -1.60 18.00
C SER A 28 11.20 -2.41 18.19
N ASP A 29 11.39 -2.94 19.39
CA ASP A 29 12.41 -3.95 19.65
C ASP A 29 11.79 -5.33 19.47
N ILE A 30 12.48 -6.20 18.75
CA ILE A 30 12.05 -7.56 18.46
C ILE A 30 13.04 -8.52 19.10
N TYR A 31 12.56 -9.30 20.06
CA TYR A 31 13.35 -10.32 20.75
C TYR A 31 13.21 -11.64 19.98
N CYS A 32 14.35 -12.18 19.56
CA CYS A 32 14.47 -13.34 18.69
C CYS A 32 15.28 -14.43 19.36
N ALA A 33 14.96 -15.68 19.03
CA ALA A 33 15.78 -16.85 19.35
C ALA A 33 16.08 -17.62 18.06
N CYS A 34 17.35 -17.96 17.84
CA CYS A 34 17.75 -18.80 16.72
C CYS A 34 16.98 -20.13 16.75
N ALA A 35 16.54 -20.62 15.58
CA ALA A 35 15.87 -21.90 15.48
C ALA A 35 16.84 -23.09 15.56
N ASP A 36 18.12 -22.84 15.27
CA ASP A 36 19.17 -23.85 15.43
C ASP A 36 19.54 -23.99 16.91
N VAL A 37 19.35 -25.20 17.43
CA VAL A 37 19.57 -25.56 18.84
C VAL A 37 21.06 -25.52 19.17
N GLU A 38 21.94 -25.84 18.23
CA GLU A 38 23.39 -25.78 18.44
C GLU A 38 23.88 -24.33 18.53
N CYS A 39 23.29 -23.44 17.73
CA CYS A 39 23.57 -22.01 17.79
C CYS A 39 23.04 -21.37 19.09
N GLY A 40 21.78 -21.66 19.47
CA GLY A 40 21.17 -21.19 20.72
C GLY A 40 21.09 -19.67 20.91
N HIS A 41 21.46 -18.87 19.89
CA HIS A 41 21.63 -17.43 20.03
C HIS A 41 20.30 -16.73 20.28
N THR A 42 20.24 -15.91 21.32
CA THR A 42 19.08 -15.05 21.63
C THR A 42 19.50 -13.60 21.54
N PHE A 43 18.72 -12.80 20.83
CA PHE A 43 19.13 -11.46 20.43
C PHE A 43 17.95 -10.52 20.27
N VAL A 44 18.25 -9.22 20.27
CA VAL A 44 17.27 -8.17 20.06
C VAL A 44 17.62 -7.41 18.80
N MET A 45 16.64 -7.15 17.95
CA MET A 45 16.78 -6.27 16.80
C MET A 45 15.80 -5.11 16.86
N ASN A 46 16.21 -3.95 16.35
CA ASN A 46 15.34 -2.77 16.26
C ASN A 46 14.71 -2.71 14.87
N MET A 47 13.38 -2.77 14.82
CA MET A 47 12.60 -2.49 13.61
C MET A 47 12.15 -1.03 13.66
N THR A 48 12.64 -0.26 12.69
CA THR A 48 12.39 1.19 12.60
C THR A 48 11.78 1.54 11.25
N PHE A 49 10.75 2.38 11.27
CA PHE A 49 10.24 3.00 10.05
C PHE A 49 11.28 3.99 9.52
N SER A 50 11.66 3.84 8.25
CA SER A 50 12.63 4.72 7.60
C SER A 50 11.92 5.87 6.87
N HIS A 51 11.26 5.58 5.77
CA HIS A 51 10.56 6.57 4.96
C HIS A 51 9.47 5.91 4.13
N THR A 52 8.56 6.75 3.61
CA THR A 52 7.45 6.34 2.77
C THR A 52 7.87 6.38 1.29
N LEU A 53 7.77 5.26 0.58
CA LEU A 53 8.00 5.23 -0.88
C LEU A 53 6.78 5.70 -1.67
N SER A 54 5.59 5.32 -1.22
CA SER A 54 4.32 5.79 -1.77
C SER A 54 3.38 6.14 -0.62
N PRO A 55 2.81 7.36 -0.58
CA PRO A 55 1.98 7.80 0.53
C PRO A 55 0.77 6.90 0.71
N SER A 56 0.41 6.66 1.97
CA SER A 56 -0.83 5.95 2.31
C SER A 56 -2.01 6.70 1.72
N ALA A 57 -3.02 5.96 1.26
CA ALA A 57 -4.25 6.55 0.77
C ALA A 57 -5.00 7.37 1.84
N LYS A 58 -4.72 7.08 3.11
CA LYS A 58 -5.24 7.86 4.25
C LYS A 58 -4.64 9.27 4.34
N ASN A 59 -3.51 9.51 3.69
CA ASN A 59 -2.78 10.79 3.72
C ASN A 59 -2.88 11.57 2.41
N HIS A 60 -3.70 11.14 1.44
CA HIS A 60 -3.87 11.84 0.16
C HIS A 60 -4.23 13.32 0.34
N GLY A 61 -5.13 13.64 1.27
CA GLY A 61 -5.55 15.02 1.52
C GLY A 61 -4.40 15.93 1.95
N HIS A 62 -3.47 15.43 2.76
CA HIS A 62 -2.29 16.20 3.18
C HIS A 62 -1.32 16.43 2.03
N VAL A 63 -1.09 15.40 1.20
CA VAL A 63 -0.22 15.51 0.02
C VAL A 63 -0.82 16.49 -0.99
N ILE A 64 -2.10 16.35 -1.32
CA ILE A 64 -2.81 17.25 -2.24
C ILE A 64 -2.78 18.68 -1.70
N LYS A 65 -3.05 18.88 -0.41
CA LYS A 65 -2.95 20.20 0.21
C LYS A 65 -1.55 20.80 0.09
N SER A 66 -0.50 20.03 0.37
CA SER A 66 0.88 20.51 0.21
C SER A 66 1.23 20.88 -1.24
N VAL A 67 0.67 20.15 -2.21
CA VAL A 67 0.79 20.50 -3.63
C VAL A 67 0.06 21.81 -3.92
N ILE A 68 -1.18 21.98 -3.44
CA ILE A 68 -1.97 23.21 -3.61
C ILE A 68 -1.25 24.43 -3.01
N ASP A 69 -0.70 24.27 -1.80
CA ASP A 69 0.04 25.33 -1.11
C ASP A 69 1.31 25.72 -1.87
N GLY A 70 1.94 24.79 -2.60
CA GLY A 70 3.10 25.04 -3.45
C GLY A 70 2.80 25.70 -4.81
N ILE A 71 1.53 25.77 -5.23
CA ILE A 71 1.14 26.41 -6.48
C ILE A 71 0.97 27.92 -6.27
N ALA A 72 1.67 28.70 -7.10
CA ALA A 72 1.51 30.15 -7.15
C ALA A 72 0.04 30.53 -7.40
N PRO A 73 -0.52 31.53 -6.68
CA PRO A 73 -1.95 31.85 -6.73
C PRO A 73 -2.51 32.04 -8.15
N GLU A 74 -1.73 32.66 -9.03
CA GLU A 74 -2.09 32.92 -10.43
C GLU A 74 -2.39 31.65 -11.22
N LYS A 75 -1.65 30.56 -10.97
CA LYS A 75 -1.73 29.29 -11.72
C LYS A 75 -2.82 28.34 -11.22
N ARG A 76 -3.46 28.67 -10.10
CA ARG A 76 -4.48 27.80 -9.49
C ARG A 76 -5.71 27.63 -10.37
N LYS A 77 -6.10 28.70 -11.09
CA LYS A 77 -7.25 28.65 -12.01
C LYS A 77 -7.02 27.69 -13.17
N GLU A 78 -5.86 27.78 -13.83
CA GLU A 78 -5.48 26.88 -14.93
C GLU A 78 -5.51 25.41 -14.48
N MET A 79 -5.01 25.11 -13.28
CA MET A 79 -5.03 23.74 -12.74
C MET A 79 -6.44 23.24 -12.40
N ILE A 80 -7.33 24.12 -11.93
CA ILE A 80 -8.75 23.77 -11.71
C ILE A 80 -9.42 23.43 -13.04
N ASP A 81 -9.16 24.22 -14.08
CA ASP A 81 -9.73 23.99 -15.41
C ASP A 81 -9.26 22.65 -16.00
N MET A 82 -7.97 22.33 -15.86
CA MET A 82 -7.42 21.03 -16.24
C MET A 82 -8.09 19.86 -15.49
N LEU A 83 -8.35 20.02 -14.18
CA LEU A 83 -9.03 18.98 -13.40
C LEU A 83 -10.49 18.80 -13.84
N ASN A 84 -11.19 19.88 -14.14
CA ASN A 84 -12.58 19.82 -14.63
C ASN A 84 -12.64 19.10 -15.99
N GLN A 85 -11.70 19.38 -16.91
CA GLN A 85 -11.62 18.69 -18.20
C GLN A 85 -11.40 17.18 -18.02
N ALA A 86 -10.48 16.78 -17.15
CA ALA A 86 -10.25 15.36 -16.86
C ALA A 86 -11.51 14.65 -16.33
N GLN A 87 -12.30 15.32 -15.47
CA GLN A 87 -13.58 14.78 -15.00
C GLN A 87 -14.63 14.62 -16.10
N GLU A 88 -14.66 15.54 -17.07
CA GLU A 88 -15.56 15.42 -18.22
C GLU A 88 -15.16 14.24 -19.12
N ASP A 89 -13.86 14.02 -19.29
CA ASP A 89 -13.34 12.91 -20.10
C ASP A 89 -13.59 11.55 -19.42
N ASP A 90 -13.43 11.46 -18.08
CA ASP A 90 -13.80 10.26 -17.31
C ASP A 90 -15.30 9.93 -17.46
N LYS A 91 -16.18 10.93 -17.39
CA LYS A 91 -17.64 10.75 -17.59
C LYS A 91 -18.00 10.30 -19.01
N LYS A 92 -17.28 10.79 -20.03
CA LYS A 92 -17.49 10.36 -21.42
C LYS A 92 -17.05 8.91 -21.61
N ALA A 93 -16.00 8.45 -20.91
CA ALA A 93 -15.55 7.06 -20.96
C ALA A 93 -16.57 6.10 -20.33
N GLU A 94 -17.19 6.47 -19.20
CA GLU A 94 -18.26 5.67 -18.57
C GLU A 94 -19.55 5.60 -19.40
N ALA A 95 -19.85 6.61 -20.21
CA ALA A 95 -21.06 6.66 -21.05
C ALA A 95 -21.01 5.77 -22.31
N VAL A 96 -19.87 5.16 -22.63
CA VAL A 96 -19.68 4.34 -23.85
C VAL A 96 -19.94 2.84 -23.61
N ASP A 97 -20.06 2.38 -22.36
CA ASP A 97 -20.23 0.96 -21.99
C ASP A 97 -21.68 0.42 -21.96
N GLU A 98 -22.71 1.22 -22.29
CA GLU A 98 -24.07 0.71 -22.58
C GLU A 98 -24.46 0.99 -24.04
N PRO A 99 -24.25 0.02 -24.96
CA PRO A 99 -25.41 -0.71 -25.48
C PRO A 99 -25.12 -2.19 -25.84
N GLU A 100 -26.20 -2.96 -26.01
CA GLU A 100 -26.26 -4.38 -26.41
C GLU A 100 -26.13 -5.45 -25.32
N ARG A 101 -26.99 -5.36 -24.31
CA ARG A 101 -27.56 -6.57 -23.70
C ARG A 101 -28.45 -7.29 -24.72
N SER A 102 -27.84 -7.91 -25.74
CA SER A 102 -28.56 -8.79 -26.66
C SER A 102 -29.11 -9.97 -25.85
N LEU A 103 -30.43 -10.01 -25.67
CA LEU A 103 -31.10 -11.15 -25.05
C LEU A 103 -30.91 -12.37 -25.96
N VAL A 104 -29.92 -13.21 -25.66
CA VAL A 104 -29.80 -14.52 -26.30
C VAL A 104 -30.94 -15.39 -25.76
N VAL A 105 -32.04 -15.48 -26.51
CA VAL A 105 -33.15 -16.40 -26.20
C VAL A 105 -32.67 -17.82 -26.52
N VAL A 106 -32.18 -18.54 -25.52
CA VAL A 106 -31.85 -19.96 -25.66
C VAL A 106 -33.15 -20.77 -25.66
N ARG A 107 -33.57 -21.25 -26.83
CA ARG A 107 -34.65 -22.25 -26.94
C ARG A 107 -34.14 -23.59 -26.39
N ARG A 108 -34.63 -24.01 -25.23
CA ARG A 108 -34.47 -25.39 -24.73
C ARG A 108 -35.22 -26.35 -25.67
N LYS A 109 -34.49 -27.19 -26.42
CA LYS A 109 -35.07 -28.39 -27.03
C LYS A 109 -35.35 -29.38 -25.90
N VAL A 110 -36.62 -29.71 -25.70
CA VAL A 110 -37.06 -30.84 -24.89
C VAL A 110 -36.94 -32.08 -25.78
N GLY A 111 -36.13 -33.03 -25.36
CA GLY A 111 -35.95 -34.35 -25.96
C GLY A 111 -35.61 -35.33 -24.85
#